data_AF-A0A2I0NP71-F1
#
_entry.id   AF-A0A2I0NP71-F1
#
_cell.length_a   1.000
_cell.length_b   1.000
_cell.length_c   1.000
_cell.angle_alpha   90.00
_cell.angle_beta   90.00
_cell.angle_gamma   90.00
#
_symmetry.space_group_name_H-M   'P 1'
#
loop_
_entity.id
_entity.type
_entity.pdbx_description
1 polymer ?
#
loop_
_entity_poly.entity_id
_entity_poly.type
_entity_poly.pdbx_seq_one_letter_code
_entity_poly.pdbx_strand_id
1 'polypeptide(L)' 'MKEEIISELNDLPPRTYGEVLEFIRFLKFRRRKAAPDTALASEPVLQKDWLRPEEEEAWSAREL' A
#
# COMPACT_ATOMS: atom_id res chain seq x y z
N MET A 1 -4.42 -14.95 -18.33
CA MET A 1 -4.79 -13.91 -17.34
C MET A 1 -4.84 -12.52 -17.98
N LYS A 2 -3.75 -11.99 -18.55
CA LYS A 2 -3.79 -10.69 -19.24
C LYS A 2 -4.71 -10.73 -20.47
N GLU A 3 -4.61 -11.81 -21.23
CA GLU A 3 -5.38 -12.06 -22.44
C GLU A 3 -6.88 -12.21 -22.14
N GLU A 4 -7.19 -12.87 -21.03
CA GLU A 4 -8.55 -13.04 -20.52
C GLU A 4 -9.18 -11.70 -20.12
N ILE A 5 -8.43 -10.84 -19.41
CA ILE A 5 -8.86 -9.47 -19.12
C ILE A 5 -9.13 -8.68 -20.41
N ILE A 6 -8.27 -8.81 -21.42
CA ILE A 6 -8.47 -8.11 -22.71
C ILE A 6 -9.73 -8.63 -23.42
N SER A 7 -9.99 -9.94 -23.36
CA SER A 7 -11.20 -10.54 -23.94
C SER A 7 -12.45 -9.99 -23.27
N GLU A 8 -12.53 -10.03 -21.94
CA GLU A 8 -13.64 -9.50 -21.16
C GLU A 8 -13.89 -8.01 -21.44
N LEU A 9 -12.82 -7.22 -21.63
CA LEU A 9 -12.93 -5.80 -21.96
C LEU A 9 -13.54 -5.54 -23.34
N ASN A 10 -13.34 -6.43 -24.31
CA ASN A 10 -13.89 -6.27 -25.66
C ASN A 10 -15.40 -6.57 -25.71
N ASP A 11 -15.88 -7.43 -24.82
CA ASP A 11 -17.30 -7.81 -24.73
C ASP A 11 -18.15 -6.81 -23.93
N LEU A 12 -17.53 -5.75 -23.41
CA LEU A 12 -18.22 -4.74 -22.62
C LEU A 12 -19.08 -3.78 -23.46
N PRO A 13 -20.28 -3.41 -22.97
CA PRO A 13 -21.10 -2.38 -23.60
C PRO A 13 -20.37 -1.03 -23.67
N PRO A 14 -20.53 -0.23 -24.73
CA PRO A 14 -19.84 1.05 -24.87
C PRO A 14 -20.01 2.04 -23.72
N ARG A 15 -21.10 1.93 -22.97
CA ARG A 15 -21.40 2.78 -21.80
C ARG A 15 -20.47 2.52 -20.62
N THR A 16 -19.84 1.35 -20.52
CA THR A 16 -19.01 0.96 -19.36
C THR A 16 -17.52 1.27 -19.55
N TYR A 17 -17.08 1.59 -20.78
CA TYR A 17 -15.67 1.93 -21.05
C TYR A 17 -15.16 3.11 -20.20
N GLY A 18 -16.04 4.06 -19.87
CA GLY A 18 -15.71 5.18 -18.98
C GLY A 18 -15.29 4.72 -17.59
N GLU A 19 -16.10 3.84 -16.97
CA GLU A 19 -15.85 3.29 -15.64
C GLU A 19 -14.58 2.43 -15.60
N VAL A 20 -14.37 1.61 -16.62
CA VAL A 20 -13.15 0.80 -16.76
C VAL A 20 -11.92 1.70 -16.88
N LEU A 21 -11.98 2.73 -17.73
CA LEU A 21 -10.87 3.64 -17.93
C LEU A 21 -10.52 4.39 -16.64
N GLU A 22 -11.54 4.81 -15.88
CA GLU A 22 -11.38 5.43 -14.58
C GLU A 22 -10.71 4.49 -13.58
N PHE A 23 -11.15 3.23 -13.51
CA PHE A 23 -10.55 2.22 -12.64
C PHE A 23 -9.08 1.93 -12.99
N ILE A 24 -8.74 1.80 -14.28
CA ILE A 24 -7.36 1.62 -14.72
C ILE A 24 -6.49 2.82 -14.32
N ARG A 25 -7.00 4.06 -14.46
CA ARG A 25 -6.30 5.27 -14.04
C ARG A 25 -6.10 5.31 -12.53
N PHE A 26 -7.11 4.94 -11.75
CA PHE A 26 -7.02 4.79 -10.30
C PHE A 26 -5.92 3.81 -9.89
N LEU A 27 -5.87 2.62 -10.50
CA LEU A 27 -4.84 1.62 -10.20
C LEU A 27 -3.41 2.13 -10.49
N LYS A 28 -3.23 2.83 -11.62
CA LYS A 28 -1.95 3.47 -11.98
C LYS A 28 -1.56 4.56 -10.97
N PHE A 29 -2.52 5.38 -10.54
CA PHE A 29 -2.30 6.41 -9.53
C PHE A 29 -1.93 5.80 -8.17
N ARG A 30 -2.66 4.78 -7.71
CA ARG A 30 -2.38 4.07 -6.46
C ARG A 30 -0.97 3.48 -6.42
N ARG A 31 -0.50 2.90 -7.53
CA ARG A 31 0.88 2.39 -7.63
C ARG A 31 1.95 3.50 -7.50
N ARG A 32 1.65 4.72 -7.96
CA ARG A 32 2.56 5.87 -7.82
C ARG A 32 2.49 6.49 -6.42
N LYS A 33 1.32 6.45 -5.77
CA LYS A 33 1.09 6.98 -4.42
C LYS A 33 1.46 6.01 -3.31
N ALA A 34 1.55 4.72 -3.61
CA ALA A 34 2.22 3.74 -2.78
C ALA A 34 3.73 3.99 -2.83
N ALA A 35 4.15 5.17 -2.34
CA ALA A 35 5.48 5.31 -1.78
C ALA A 35 5.43 4.53 -0.46
N PRO A 36 6.10 3.36 -0.36
CA PRO A 36 6.29 2.70 0.94
C PRO A 36 7.00 3.62 1.95
N ASP A 37 7.64 4.68 1.45
CA ASP A 37 8.58 5.48 2.21
C ASP A 37 7.94 6.34 3.30
N THR A 38 6.70 6.84 3.20
CA THR A 38 6.21 7.76 4.26
C THR A 38 5.80 7.06 5.55
N ALA A 39 5.20 5.86 5.45
CA ALA A 39 4.84 5.09 6.64
C ALA A 39 6.07 4.43 7.30
N LEU A 40 7.09 4.09 6.51
CA LEU A 40 8.31 3.43 6.98
C LEU A 40 9.50 4.39 7.17
N ALA A 41 9.41 5.65 6.75
CA ALA A 41 10.51 6.63 6.89
C ALA A 41 10.88 6.90 8.34
N SER A 42 9.89 6.85 9.23
CA SER A 42 10.11 7.06 10.66
C SER A 42 10.73 5.84 11.34
N GLU A 43 10.58 4.64 10.77
CA GLU A 43 11.04 3.37 11.36
C GLU A 43 12.55 3.33 11.65
N PRO A 44 13.48 3.64 10.71
CA PRO A 44 14.91 3.61 11.00
C PRO A 44 15.38 4.73 11.93
N VAL A 45 14.60 5.81 12.10
CA VAL A 45 14.89 6.87 13.07
C VAL A 45 14.42 6.46 14.46
N LEU A 46 13.17 5.98 14.56
CA LEU A 46 12.57 5.49 15.81
C LEU A 46 13.34 4.29 16.37
N GLN A 47 13.82 3.38 15.52
CA GLN A 47 14.57 2.18 15.93
C GLN A 47 15.78 2.50 16.83
N LYS A 48 16.43 3.65 16.62
CA LYS A 48 17.60 4.07 17.44
C LYS A 48 17.24 4.45 18.87
N ASP A 49 16.05 4.98 19.05
CA ASP A 49 15.56 5.41 20.36
C ASP A 49 14.76 4.31 21.06
N TRP A 50 14.19 3.40 20.27
CA TRP A 50 13.28 2.35 20.74
C TRP A 50 13.97 1.04 21.10
N LEU A 51 15.05 0.65 20.42
CA LEU A 51 15.82 -0.58 20.72
C LEU A 51 16.88 -0.39 21.82
N ARG A 52 16.59 0.48 22.79
CA ARG A 52 17.49 0.69 23.93
C ARG A 52 17.17 -0.34 25.02
N PRO A 53 18.19 -0.90 25.70
CA PRO A 53 17.95 -1.88 26.76
C PRO A 53 17.08 -1.31 27.89
N GLU A 54 17.14 0.00 28.14
CA GLU A 54 16.29 0.69 29.12
C GLU A 54 14.81 0.71 28.71
N GLU A 55 14.49 0.80 27.42
CA GLU A 55 13.12 0.74 26.91
C GLU A 55 12.58 -0.69 26.94
N GLU A 56 13.40 -1.69 26.59
CA GLU A 56 13.05 -3.11 26.70
C GLU A 56 12.73 -3.51 28.15
N GLU A 57 13.49 -3.00 29.13
CA GLU A 57 13.20 -3.17 30.56
C GLU A 57 11.89 -2.47 30.95
N ALA A 58 11.69 -1.21 30.52
CA ALA A 58 10.48 -0.45 30.81
C ALA A 58 9.21 -1.09 30.22
N TRP A 59 9.34 -1.74 29.07
CA TRP A 59 8.26 -2.42 28.37
C TRP A 59 7.95 -3.78 28.97
N SER A 60 8.98 -4.55 29.31
CA SER A 60 8.85 -5.83 30.00
C SER A 60 8.29 -5.65 31.42
N ALA A 61 8.57 -4.52 32.07
CA ALA A 61 8.02 -4.18 33.40
C ALA A 61 6.55 -3.75 33.36
N ARG A 62 6.00 -3.45 32.17
CA ARG A 62 4.63 -2.94 31.99
C ARG A 62 3.60 -4.05 31.77
N GLU A 63 4.04 -5.28 31.56
CA GLU A 63 3.20 -6.49 31.60
C GLU A 63 3.19 -7.09 33.01
N LEU A 64 2.40 -6.48 33.91
CA LEU A 64 1.91 -7.09 35.16
C LEU A 64 0.39 -7.11 35.18
#